data_AF-A0A529F8S8-F1
#
_entry.id   AF-A0A529F8S8-F1
#
_cell.length_a   1.000
_cell.length_b   1.000
_cell.length_c   1.000
_cell.angle_alpha   90.00
_cell.angle_beta   90.00
_cell.angle_gamma   90.00
#
_symmetry.space_group_name_H-M   'P 1'
#
loop_
_entity.id
_entity.type
_entity.pdbx_description
1 polymer ?
#
loop_
_entity_poly.entity_id
_entity_poly.type
_entity_poly.pdbx_seq_one_letter_code
_entity_poly.pdbx_strand_id
1 'polypeptide(L)' 'QEGFYYAPDPSSQIACSIGGNVAENSGGVHCLKYGLTANNVLGIEMVLMNGEVVRLGGRHLDAEGYDLL' A
#
# COMPACT_ATOMS: atom_id res chain seq x y z
N GLN A 1 -4.40 -22.29 -3.33
CA GLN A 1 -3.69 -21.00 -3.27
C GLN A 1 -2.62 -21.03 -4.34
N GLU A 2 -2.51 -19.97 -5.15
CA GLU A 2 -1.63 -19.91 -6.33
C GLU A 2 -0.17 -19.55 -6.00
N GLY A 3 0.24 -19.56 -4.73
CA GLY A 3 1.63 -19.31 -4.30
C GLY A 3 2.01 -17.83 -4.16
N PHE A 4 1.08 -16.89 -4.38
CA PHE A 4 1.29 -15.45 -4.17
C PHE A 4 0.93 -15.02 -2.75
N TYR A 5 1.57 -13.95 -2.27
CA TYR A 5 1.31 -13.34 -0.97
C TYR A 5 1.60 -11.83 -0.99
N TYR A 6 0.96 -11.08 -0.08
CA TYR A 6 1.27 -9.69 0.19
C TYR A 6 2.55 -9.62 1.04
N ALA A 7 3.59 -8.98 0.52
CA ALA A 7 4.94 -9.13 1.05
C ALA A 7 5.25 -8.34 2.34
N PRO A 8 4.71 -7.14 2.57
CA PRO A 8 4.89 -6.42 3.82
C PRO A 8 4.35 -7.24 5.01
N ASP A 9 5.21 -7.45 6.00
CA ASP A 9 5.01 -8.36 7.13
C ASP A 9 5.08 -7.65 8.50
N PRO A 10 4.27 -6.59 8.73
CA PRO A 10 4.32 -5.87 10.01
C PRO A 10 4.04 -6.80 11.18
N SER A 11 4.65 -6.55 12.34
CA SER A 11 4.45 -7.41 13.52
C SER A 11 2.98 -7.51 13.96
N SER A 12 2.18 -6.50 13.59
CA SER A 12 0.73 -6.47 13.78
C SER A 12 -0.07 -7.21 12.69
N GLN A 13 0.54 -7.96 11.76
CA GLN A 13 -0.13 -8.60 10.61
C GLN A 13 -1.34 -9.47 10.97
N ILE A 14 -1.42 -9.94 12.21
CA ILE A 14 -2.56 -10.70 12.75
C ILE A 14 -3.81 -9.83 13.03
N ALA A 15 -3.64 -8.51 13.11
CA ALA A 15 -4.67 -7.56 13.56
C ALA A 15 -4.77 -6.28 12.71
N CYS A 16 -3.71 -5.85 12.03
CA CYS A 16 -3.73 -4.65 11.20
C CYS A 16 -4.55 -4.83 9.92
N SER A 17 -5.02 -3.72 9.36
CA SER A 17 -5.70 -3.67 8.06
C SER A 17 -4.78 -3.11 6.99
N ILE A 18 -5.11 -3.35 5.71
CA ILE A 18 -4.38 -2.77 4.57
C ILE A 18 -4.42 -1.24 4.61
N GLY A 19 -5.56 -0.63 4.96
CA GLY A 19 -5.67 0.82 5.05
C GLY A 19 -4.76 1.43 6.12
N GLY A 20 -4.65 0.79 7.29
CA GLY A 20 -3.72 1.22 8.34
C GLY A 20 -2.27 1.07 7.90
N ASN A 21 -1.95 -0.02 7.21
CA ASN A 21 -0.60 -0.25 6.67
C ASN A 21 -0.21 0.80 5.62
N VAL A 22 -1.15 1.20 4.76
CA VAL A 22 -0.93 2.28 3.80
C VAL A 22 -0.73 3.61 4.52
N ALA A 23 -1.57 3.93 5.50
CA ALA A 23 -1.50 5.19 6.24
C ALA A 23 -0.18 5.37 7.02
N GLU A 24 0.41 4.27 7.52
CA GLU A 24 1.65 4.29 8.32
C GLU A 24 2.90 3.86 7.52
N ASN A 25 2.74 3.55 6.22
CA ASN A 25 3.76 2.91 5.39
C ASN A 25 4.44 1.71 6.09
N SER A 26 3.61 0.82 6.62
CA SER A 26 4.04 -0.32 7.44
C SER A 26 5.02 -1.25 6.72
N GLY A 27 5.86 -1.92 7.51
CA GLY A 27 6.75 -2.97 7.06
C GLY A 27 7.15 -3.90 8.19
N GLY A 28 7.87 -4.97 7.86
CA GLY A 28 8.39 -5.93 8.83
C GLY A 28 9.84 -6.27 8.60
N VAL A 29 10.27 -7.41 9.16
CA VAL A 29 11.68 -7.83 9.14
C VAL A 29 12.19 -8.14 7.73
N HIS A 30 11.28 -8.45 6.80
CA HIS A 30 11.63 -8.76 5.41
C HIS A 30 11.58 -7.54 4.47
N CYS A 31 11.38 -6.32 4.99
CA CYS A 31 11.26 -5.12 4.15
C CYS A 31 12.52 -4.82 3.31
N LEU A 32 13.71 -5.25 3.76
CA LEU A 32 14.93 -5.13 2.95
C LEU A 32 14.83 -5.92 1.63
N LYS A 33 14.10 -7.04 1.63
CA LYS A 33 13.92 -7.89 0.46
C LYS A 33 12.72 -7.47 -0.39
N TYR A 34 11.62 -7.04 0.24
CA TYR A 34 10.33 -6.86 -0.44
C TYR A 34 9.77 -5.44 -0.42
N GLY A 35 10.48 -4.49 0.19
CA GLY A 35 10.01 -3.12 0.39
C GLY A 35 8.97 -2.98 1.50
N LEU A 36 8.51 -1.75 1.67
CA LEU A 36 7.44 -1.37 2.60
C LEU A 36 6.08 -1.45 1.90
N THR A 37 5.01 -1.11 2.61
CA THR A 37 3.66 -1.07 2.04
C THR A 37 3.59 -0.21 0.77
N ALA A 38 4.21 0.98 0.73
CA ALA A 38 4.19 1.83 -0.46
C ALA A 38 4.74 1.13 -1.72
N ASN A 39 5.76 0.27 -1.59
CA ASN A 39 6.34 -0.47 -2.71
C ASN A 39 5.45 -1.61 -3.23
N ASN A 40 4.39 -1.96 -2.49
CA ASN A 40 3.50 -3.08 -2.77
C ASN A 40 2.07 -2.63 -3.12
N VAL A 41 1.86 -1.33 -3.33
CA VAL A 41 0.58 -0.73 -3.68
C VAL A 41 0.65 -0.20 -5.12
N LEU A 42 -0.33 -0.57 -5.96
CA LEU A 42 -0.46 -0.03 -7.32
C LEU A 42 -1.44 1.15 -7.40
N GLY A 43 -2.28 1.31 -6.39
CA GLY A 43 -3.29 2.36 -6.34
C GLY A 43 -4.17 2.29 -5.09
N ILE A 44 -4.79 3.42 -4.76
CA ILE A 44 -5.70 3.57 -3.63
C ILE A 44 -6.96 4.33 -4.03
N GLU A 45 -8.02 4.09 -3.27
CA GLU A 45 -9.23 4.92 -3.27
C GLU A 45 -9.37 5.49 -1.86
N MET A 46 -9.39 6.81 -1.72
CA MET A 46 -9.44 7.48 -0.43
C MET A 46 -10.48 8.60 -0.42
N VAL A 47 -11.06 8.83 0.75
CA VAL A 47 -11.98 9.93 1.01
C VAL A 47 -11.21 11.04 1.70
N LEU A 48 -11.18 12.22 1.07
CA LEU A 48 -10.55 13.41 1.63
C LEU A 48 -11.44 14.06 2.69
N MET A 49 -10.87 14.98 3.49
CA MET A 49 -11.59 15.66 4.58
C MET A 49 -12.80 16.47 4.11
N ASN A 50 -12.81 16.93 2.85
CA ASN A 50 -13.94 17.62 2.21
C ASN A 50 -15.04 16.66 1.72
N GLY A 51 -14.87 15.34 1.90
CA GLY A 51 -15.78 14.30 1.42
C GLY A 51 -15.54 13.84 -0.02
N GLU A 52 -14.55 14.41 -0.72
CA GLU A 52 -14.19 14.01 -2.08
C GLU A 52 -13.56 12.62 -2.10
N VAL A 53 -13.98 11.77 -3.04
CA VAL A 53 -13.37 10.46 -3.28
C VAL A 53 -12.36 10.60 -4.40
N VAL A 54 -11.08 10.37 -4.09
CA VAL A 54 -10.00 10.38 -5.08
C VAL A 54 -9.47 8.96 -5.31
N ARG A 55 -9.08 8.69 -6.55
CA ARG A 55 -8.47 7.42 -6.97
C ARG A 55 -7.10 7.72 -7.55
N LEU A 56 -6.07 7.15 -6.94
CA LEU A 56 -4.67 7.32 -7.34
C LEU A 56 -4.09 5.98 -7.78
N GLY A 57 -3.20 6.00 -8.76
CA GLY A 57 -2.61 4.80 -9.35
C GLY A 57 -3.53 4.03 -10.30
N GLY A 58 -3.22 2.76 -10.54
CA GLY A 58 -3.91 1.96 -11.56
C GLY A 58 -3.44 0.51 -11.64
N ARG A 59 -3.67 -0.15 -12.78
CA ARG A 59 -3.16 -1.51 -13.07
C ARG A 59 -1.77 -1.50 -13.70
N HIS A 60 -1.05 -0.41 -13.55
CA HIS A 60 0.29 -0.17 -14.06
C HIS A 60 1.21 0.21 -12.91
N LEU A 61 2.51 0.22 -13.18
CA LEU A 61 3.53 0.77 -12.28
C LEU A 61 3.48 2.32 -12.34
N ASP A 62 4.62 2.98 -12.18
CA ASP A 62 4.73 4.44 -12.17
C ASP A 62 3.94 5.11 -13.31
N ALA A 63 3.20 6.16 -12.94
CA ALA A 63 2.49 7.03 -13.87
C ALA A 63 3.32 8.28 -14.18
N GLU A 64 2.98 8.98 -15.27
CA GLU A 64 3.56 10.29 -15.54
C GLU A 64 3.07 11.35 -14.55
N GLY A 65 3.94 12.30 -14.18
CA GLY A 65 3.60 13.40 -13.28
C GLY A 65 4.08 13.20 -11.84
N TYR A 66 3.31 13.70 -10.88
CA TYR A 66 3.65 13.61 -9.46
C TYR A 66 3.27 12.25 -8.89
N ASP A 67 4.15 11.69 -8.08
CA ASP A 67 3.84 10.55 -7.24
C ASP A 67 3.02 11.04 -6.04
N LEU A 68 1.71 10.79 -6.09
CA LEU A 68 0.76 11.14 -5.03
C LEU A 68 0.40 9.94 -4.15
N LEU A 69 1.01 8.77 -4.42
CA LEU A 69 0.91 7.55 -3.62
C LEU A 69 1.99 7.52 -2.53
#